data_AF-A0A0D8XBJ8-F1
#
_entry.id   AF-A0A0D8XBJ8-F1
#
_cell.length_a   1.000
_cell.length_b   1.000
_cell.length_c   1.000
_cell.angle_alpha   90.00
_cell.angle_beta   90.00
_cell.angle_gamma   90.00
#
_symmetry.space_group_name_H-M   'P 1'
#
loop_
_entity.id
_entity.type
_entity.pdbx_description
1 polymer ?
#
loop_
_entity_poly.entity_id
_entity_poly.type
_entity_poly.pdbx_seq_one_letter_code
_entity_poly.pdbx_strand_id
1 'polypeptide(L)' 'MVMSDIVTIRTRKVLSNRLLYRKQMVVEVLHPGRATVPKTDIREKIAKMYKTTPDVVIPFGFRSAIGGGKTKGFAL' A
#
# COMPACT_ATOMS: atom_id res chain seq x y z
N MET A 1 -5.27 18.00 -19.60
CA MET A 1 -4.07 17.14 -19.61
C MET A 1 -4.15 16.26 -18.37
N VAL A 2 -4.68 15.04 -18.51
CA VAL A 2 -4.79 14.10 -17.38
C VAL A 2 -3.39 13.54 -17.17
N MET A 3 -2.60 14.17 -16.30
CA MET A 3 -1.44 13.49 -15.74
C MET A 3 -2.01 12.29 -14.99
N SER A 4 -1.81 11.09 -15.52
CA SER A 4 -2.10 9.85 -14.82
C SER A 4 -1.32 9.85 -13.52
N ASP A 5 -1.97 10.29 -12.44
CA ASP A 5 -1.39 10.56 -11.14
C ASP A 5 -0.57 9.37 -10.67
N ILE A 6 0.76 9.57 -10.61
CA ILE A 6 1.73 8.51 -10.33
C ILE A 6 1.64 8.14 -8.85
N VAL A 7 0.66 7.29 -8.51
CA VAL A 7 0.56 6.70 -7.17
C VAL A 7 1.64 5.63 -7.05
N THR A 8 2.66 5.90 -6.24
CA THR A 8 3.79 4.99 -6.01
C THR A 8 3.64 4.33 -4.65
N ILE A 9 3.75 3.00 -4.62
CA ILE A 9 3.73 2.23 -3.37
C ILE A 9 5.15 1.78 -3.05
N ARG A 10 5.57 1.99 -1.80
CA ARG A 10 6.84 1.52 -1.25
C ARG A 10 6.56 0.66 -0.02
N THR A 11 7.17 -0.51 0.03
CA THR A 11 7.07 -1.42 1.17
C THR A 11 8.34 -1.34 2.03
N ARG A 12 8.19 -1.26 3.35
CA ARG A 12 9.28 -1.28 4.32
C ARG A 12 9.04 -2.35 5.37
N LYS A 13 10.13 -2.76 6.06
CA LYS A 13 10.09 -3.75 7.16
C LYS A 13 9.29 -5.00 6.77
N VAL A 14 9.56 -5.55 5.59
CA VAL A 14 8.89 -6.76 5.11
C VAL A 14 9.41 -7.95 5.91
N LEU A 15 8.52 -8.55 6.70
CA LEU A 15 8.79 -9.74 7.50
C LEU A 15 8.02 -10.92 6.92
N SER A 16 8.72 -12.00 6.59
CA SER A 16 8.09 -13.27 6.22
C SER A 16 7.85 -14.09 7.48
N ASN A 17 6.64 -14.01 8.04
CA ASN A 17 6.29 -14.71 9.28
C ASN A 17 5.77 -16.11 8.96
N ARG A 18 6.65 -17.12 9.08
CA ARG A 18 6.32 -18.53 8.81
C ARG A 18 5.37 -19.13 9.86
N LEU A 19 5.36 -18.62 11.09
CA LEU A 19 4.49 -19.11 12.17
C LEU A 19 3.01 -18.86 11.86
N LEU A 20 2.72 -17.72 11.20
CA LEU A 20 1.37 -17.31 10.83
C LEU A 20 1.10 -17.46 9.33
N TYR A 21 2.03 -18.10 8.59
CA TYR A 21 1.94 -18.31 7.14
C TYR A 21 1.60 -17.03 6.34
N ARG A 22 2.16 -15.88 6.74
CA ARG A 22 1.89 -14.59 6.08
C ARG A 22 3.11 -13.68 6.01
N LYS A 23 3.07 -12.73 5.09
CA LYS A 23 4.03 -11.62 5.08
C LYS A 23 3.42 -10.47 5.88
N GLN A 24 4.27 -9.68 6.52
CA GLN A 24 3.85 -8.50 7.25
C GLN A 24 4.71 -7.35 6.76
N MET A 25 4.11 -6.22 6.42
CA MET A 25 4.86 -5.10 5.86
C MET A 25 4.25 -3.76 6.24
N VAL A 26 5.12 -2.75 6.32
CA VAL A 26 4.72 -1.34 6.40
C VAL A 26 4.60 -0.81 4.98
N VAL A 27 3.45 -0.23 4.65
CA VAL A 27 3.15 0.31 3.33
C VAL A 27 3.22 1.83 3.38
N GLU A 28 3.96 2.41 2.44
CA GLU A 28 4.03 3.85 2.24
C GLU A 28 3.53 4.18 0.83
N VAL A 29 2.48 4.98 0.77
CA VAL A 29 1.82 5.39 -0.46
C VAL A 29 2.18 6.85 -0.72
N LEU A 30 2.79 7.12 -1.87
CA LEU A 30 3.06 8.46 -2.37
C LEU A 30 1.98 8.80 -3.40
N HIS A 31 1.24 9.88 -3.15
CA HIS A 31 0.12 10.35 -3.98
C HIS A 31 0.12 11.90 -4.03
N PRO A 32 1.14 12.52 -4.65
CA PRO A 32 1.25 13.98 -4.72
C PRO A 32 0.04 14.58 -5.43
N GLY A 33 -0.52 15.67 -4.91
CA GLY A 33 -1.65 16.39 -5.51
C GLY A 33 -3.00 15.66 -5.47
N ARG A 34 -3.05 14.44 -4.91
CA ARG A 34 -4.28 13.63 -4.81
C ARG A 34 -4.67 13.36 -3.36
N ALA A 35 -5.97 13.27 -3.13
CA ALA A 35 -6.54 12.76 -1.88
C ALA A 35 -6.08 11.30 -1.60
N THR A 36 -6.41 10.81 -0.41
CA THR A 36 -6.03 9.48 0.03
C THR A 36 -6.53 8.41 -0.94
N VAL A 37 -5.61 7.53 -1.36
CA VAL A 37 -5.89 6.44 -2.31
C VAL A 37 -6.79 5.40 -1.66
N PRO A 38 -7.82 4.90 -2.36
CA PRO A 38 -8.70 3.86 -1.81
C PRO A 38 -7.94 2.55 -1.58
N LYS A 39 -8.42 1.75 -0.62
CA LYS A 39 -7.78 0.47 -0.24
C LYS A 39 -7.79 -0.55 -1.37
N THR A 40 -8.76 -0.49 -2.28
CA THR A 40 -8.88 -1.37 -3.47
C THR A 40 -7.67 -1.22 -4.37
N ASP A 41 -7.31 0.01 -4.72
CA ASP A 41 -6.17 0.29 -5.62
C ASP A 41 -4.84 -0.10 -4.96
N ILE A 42 -4.73 0.11 -3.64
CA ILE A 42 -3.56 -0.29 -2.86
C ILE A 42 -3.42 -1.82 -2.85
N ARG A 43 -4.54 -2.54 -2.63
CA ARG A 43 -4.60 -4.00 -2.66
C ARG A 43 -4.14 -4.55 -4.00
N GLU A 44 -4.69 -4.04 -5.11
CA GLU A 44 -4.34 -4.48 -6.46
C GLU A 44 -2.86 -4.24 -6.79
N LYS A 45 -2.32 -3.08 -6.43
CA LYS A 45 -0.91 -2.77 -6.68
C LYS A 45 0.04 -3.64 -5.87
N ILE A 46 -0.28 -3.92 -4.60
CA ILE A 46 0.53 -4.82 -3.76
C ILE A 46 0.46 -6.25 -4.32
N ALA A 47 -0.73 -6.71 -4.71
CA ALA A 47 -0.93 -8.03 -5.33
C ALA A 47 -0.09 -8.19 -6.60
N LYS A 48 -0.11 -7.18 -7.48
CA LYS A 48 0.73 -7.14 -8.69
C LYS A 48 2.23 -7.13 -8.36
N MET A 49 2.66 -6.38 -7.34
CA MET A 49 4.07 -6.27 -6.94
C MET A 49 4.62 -7.59 -6.40
N TYR A 50 3.84 -8.33 -5.62
CA TYR A 50 4.25 -9.61 -5.03
C TYR A 50 3.78 -10.85 -5.79
N LYS A 51 3.15 -10.66 -6.96
CA LYS A 51 2.63 -11.75 -7.81
C LYS A 51 1.65 -12.67 -7.05
N THR A 52 0.73 -12.06 -6.30
CA THR A 52 -0.33 -12.75 -5.56
C THR A 52 -1.71 -12.30 -6.03
N THR A 53 -2.76 -13.00 -5.60
CA THR A 53 -4.15 -12.54 -5.80
C THR A 53 -4.47 -11.38 -4.85
N PRO A 54 -5.37 -10.46 -5.21
CA PRO A 54 -5.76 -9.35 -4.35
C PRO A 54 -6.54 -9.81 -3.11
N ASP A 55 -7.18 -10.98 -3.15
CA ASP A 55 -8.01 -11.51 -2.06
C ASP A 55 -7.23 -11.80 -0.78
N VAL A 56 -5.95 -12.16 -0.93
CA VAL A 56 -5.06 -12.48 0.21
C VAL A 56 -4.35 -11.26 0.79
N VAL A 57 -4.49 -10.08 0.17
CA VAL A 57 -3.82 -8.85 0.59
C VAL A 57 -4.77 -8.00 1.44
N ILE A 58 -4.39 -7.80 2.71
CA ILE A 58 -5.22 -7.07 3.68
C ILE A 58 -4.54 -5.74 4.05
N PRO A 59 -4.87 -4.63 3.36
CA PRO A 59 -4.35 -3.31 3.69
C PRO A 59 -5.17 -2.64 4.82
N PHE A 60 -4.51 -2.19 5.88
CA PHE A 60 -5.16 -1.57 7.05
C PHE A 60 -4.31 -0.47 7.73
N GLY A 61 -4.93 0.28 8.64
CA GLY A 61 -4.23 1.24 9.50
C GLY A 61 -3.61 2.44 8.77
N PHE A 62 -4.18 2.87 7.63
CA PHE A 62 -3.65 4.00 6.86
C PHE A 62 -3.87 5.34 7.58
N ARG A 63 -2.81 6.13 7.69
CA ARG A 63 -2.80 7.50 8.19
C ARG A 63 -2.02 8.39 7.23
N SER A 64 -2.64 9.48 6.80
CA SER A 64 -2.00 10.49 5.95
C SER A 64 -1.11 11.39 6.78
N ALA A 65 0.03 11.79 6.23
CA ALA A 65 0.92 12.75 6.85
C ALA A 65 0.31 14.16 6.83
N ILE A 66 0.67 14.98 7.80
CA ILE A 66 0.34 16.41 7.81
C ILE A 66 0.95 17.05 6.55
N GLY A 67 0.15 17.83 5.82
CA GLY A 67 0.52 18.37 4.50
C GLY A 67 0.18 17.48 3.31
N GLY A 68 -0.35 16.27 3.53
CA GLY A 68 -0.84 15.39 2.45
C GLY A 68 0.27 14.77 1.60
N GLY A 69 -0.10 14.24 0.44
CA GLY A 69 0.83 13.63 -0.55
C GLY A 69 1.47 12.31 -0.15
N LYS A 70 1.40 11.93 1.13
CA LYS A 70 2.01 10.72 1.67
C LYS A 70 1.11 10.08 2.72
N THR A 71 0.89 8.78 2.60
CA THR A 71 0.11 7.99 3.56
C THR A 71 0.90 6.76 3.97
N LYS A 72 0.91 6.45 5.27
CA LYS A 72 1.54 5.25 5.84
C LYS A 72 0.48 4.31 6.37
N GLY A 73 0.67 3.01 6.20
CA GLY A 73 -0.21 1.97 6.72
C GLY A 73 0.50 0.63 6.81
N PHE A 74 -0.28 -0.43 6.92
CA PHE A 74 0.20 -1.79 7.03
C PHE A 74 -0.50 -2.68 5.99
N ALA A 75 0.18 -3.76 5.60
CA ALA A 75 -0.42 -4.83 4.83
C ALA A 75 0.04 -6.20 5.38
N LEU A 76 -0.88 -7.15 5.31
CA LEU A 76 -0.67 -8.58 5.54
C LEU A 76 -0.82 -9.33 4.22
#